data_AF-A0A6A2W8K5-F1
#
_entry.id   AF-A0A6A2W8K5-F1
#
_cell.length_a   1.000
_cell.length_b   1.000
_cell.length_c   1.000
_cell.angle_alpha   90.00
_cell.angle_beta   90.00
_cell.angle_gamma   90.00
#
_symmetry.space_group_name_H-M   'P 1'
#
loop_
_entity.id
_entity.type
_entity.pdbx_description
1 polymer ?
#
loop_
_entity_poly.entity_id
_entity_poly.type
_entity_poly.pdbx_seq_one_letter_code
_entity_poly.pdbx_strand_id
1 'polypeptide(L)'
;MERIMQAQTLSDARKQACMKGKRILEINPRHPIIKELRERVVKDPEDEGVKQTAQLIYQTALMESGFSFPDPKDFASHIYSSVQSSQNISPDATIEEEEEEDVEETETESETKTGSSTLKVEAEPDKDDADTDSSDLKDEL
;
A
#
# COMPACT_ATOMS: atom_id res chain seq x y z
N MET A 1 5.03 10.67 13.47
CA MET A 1 4.97 9.79 14.64
C MET A 1 3.95 8.66 14.47
N GLU A 2 2.76 8.93 13.90
CA GLU A 2 1.72 7.90 13.66
C GLU A 2 2.26 6.64 12.96
N ARG A 3 3.01 6.79 11.87
CA ARG A 3 3.61 5.65 11.13
C ARG A 3 4.54 4.79 12.00
N ILE A 4 5.36 5.41 12.84
CA ILE A 4 6.30 4.68 13.72
C ILE A 4 5.53 3.89 14.78
N MET A 5 4.48 4.48 15.33
CA MET A 5 3.65 3.81 16.34
C MET A 5 2.85 2.64 15.76
N GLN A 6 2.34 2.77 14.53
CA GLN A 6 1.63 1.70 13.82
C GLN A 6 2.56 0.54 13.44
N ALA A 7 3.85 0.80 13.21
CA ALA A 7 4.82 -0.22 12.83
C ALA A 7 5.32 -1.09 14.00
N GLN A 8 4.98 -0.75 15.26
CA GLN A 8 5.42 -1.51 16.43
C GLN A 8 4.54 -2.75 16.66
N THR A 9 5.12 -3.94 16.54
CA THR A 9 4.44 -5.25 16.60
C THR A 9 3.72 -5.54 17.94
N LEU A 10 4.21 -5.02 19.06
CA LEU A 10 3.66 -5.27 20.41
C LEU A 10 3.00 -4.04 21.04
N SER A 11 2.64 -3.04 20.23
CA SER A 11 1.99 -1.82 20.72
C SER A 11 0.49 -2.03 20.96
N ASP A 12 0.00 -1.59 22.10
CA ASP A 12 -1.40 -1.73 22.50
C ASP A 12 -2.33 -0.86 21.63
N ALA A 13 -3.22 -1.50 20.87
CA ALA A 13 -4.15 -0.84 19.96
C ALA A 13 -5.04 0.21 20.64
N ARG A 14 -5.36 0.03 21.94
CA ARG A 14 -6.15 1.02 22.69
C ARG A 14 -5.39 2.32 22.92
N LYS A 15 -4.07 2.24 23.12
CA LYS A 15 -3.20 3.42 23.25
C LYS A 15 -3.04 4.13 21.89
N GLN A 16 -2.94 3.36 20.81
CA GLN A 16 -2.87 3.94 19.45
C GLN A 16 -4.14 4.74 19.09
N ALA A 17 -5.32 4.25 19.46
CA ALA A 17 -6.58 4.96 19.21
C ALA A 17 -6.67 6.28 19.99
N CYS A 18 -6.21 6.30 21.25
CA CYS A 18 -6.18 7.52 22.08
C CYS A 18 -5.18 8.57 21.56
N MET A 19 -4.11 8.12 20.90
CA MET A 19 -3.06 8.99 20.35
C MET A 19 -3.37 9.47 18.91
N LYS A 20 -4.49 9.06 18.33
CA LYS A 20 -4.94 9.55 17.01
C LYS A 20 -5.60 10.93 17.17
N GLY A 21 -4.78 11.98 17.13
CA GLY A 21 -5.26 13.36 17.12
C GLY A 21 -6.10 13.67 15.89
N LYS A 22 -6.98 14.68 16.00
CA LYS A 22 -7.70 15.23 14.84
C LYS A 22 -6.71 15.88 13.89
N ARG A 23 -6.81 15.56 12.60
CA ARG A 23 -6.00 16.17 11.54
C ARG A 23 -6.66 17.48 11.10
N ILE A 24 -5.86 18.52 10.85
CA ILE A 24 -6.32 19.82 10.35
C ILE A 24 -5.86 19.94 8.91
N LEU A 25 -6.79 20.16 7.98
CA LEU A 25 -6.47 20.47 6.58
C LEU A 25 -6.36 21.98 6.42
N GLU A 26 -5.14 22.46 6.19
CA GLU A 26 -4.92 23.87 5.86
C GLU A 26 -5.05 24.08 4.35
N ILE A 27 -5.80 25.11 3.95
CA ILE A 27 -6.03 25.45 2.54
C ILE A 27 -5.48 26.83 2.22
N ASN A 28 -4.88 26.98 1.03
CA ASN A 28 -4.43 28.28 0.53
C ASN A 28 -5.55 28.95 -0.29
N PRO A 29 -6.20 30.02 0.22
CA PRO A 29 -7.31 30.68 -0.48
C PRO A 29 -6.88 31.42 -1.75
N ARG A 30 -5.58 31.65 -1.95
CA ARG A 30 -5.06 32.32 -3.15
C ARG A 30 -4.83 31.34 -4.31
N HIS A 31 -4.83 30.04 -4.05
CA HIS A 31 -4.59 29.02 -5.06
C HIS A 31 -5.75 28.97 -6.07
N PRO A 32 -5.49 28.93 -7.39
CA PRO A 32 -6.54 28.97 -8.41
C PRO A 32 -7.55 27.83 -8.27
N ILE A 33 -7.09 26.60 -7.96
CA ILE A 33 -7.98 25.45 -7.76
C ILE A 33 -8.97 25.69 -6.61
N ILE A 34 -8.55 26.30 -5.50
CA ILE A 34 -9.42 26.55 -4.35
C ILE A 34 -10.45 27.64 -4.66
N LYS A 35 -10.07 28.65 -5.46
CA LYS A 35 -11.01 29.69 -5.91
C LYS A 35 -12.09 29.12 -6.81
N GLU A 36 -11.69 28.33 -7.81
CA GLU A 36 -12.63 27.65 -8.72
C GLU A 36 -13.56 26.71 -7.95
N LEU A 37 -13.01 25.91 -7.03
CA LEU A 37 -13.79 24.99 -6.21
C LEU A 37 -14.83 25.74 -5.36
N ARG A 38 -14.47 26.89 -4.78
CA ARG A 38 -15.41 27.75 -4.05
C ARG A 38 -16.54 28.25 -4.96
N GLU A 39 -16.23 28.72 -6.15
CA GLU A 39 -17.24 29.23 -7.09
C GLU A 39 -18.23 28.14 -7.50
N ARG A 40 -17.75 26.91 -7.73
CA ARG A 40 -18.62 25.76 -8.04
C ARG A 40 -19.51 25.36 -6.87
N VAL A 41 -18.97 25.29 -5.65
CA VAL A 41 -19.77 24.99 -4.43
C VAL A 41 -20.87 26.03 -4.21
N VAL A 42 -20.60 27.32 -4.48
CA VAL A 42 -21.62 28.38 -4.34
C VAL A 42 -22.73 28.22 -5.38
N LYS A 43 -22.41 27.72 -6.57
CA LYS A 43 -23.38 27.50 -7.65
C LYS A 43 -24.23 26.25 -7.41
N ASP A 44 -23.59 25.15 -7.04
CA ASP A 44 -24.25 23.89 -6.71
C ASP A 44 -23.49 23.18 -5.57
N PRO A 45 -24.05 23.18 -4.34
CA PRO A 45 -23.41 22.53 -3.20
C PRO A 45 -23.47 20.99 -3.28
N GLU A 46 -24.36 20.43 -4.09
CA GLU A 46 -24.55 18.98 -4.23
C GLU A 46 -23.84 18.40 -5.46
N ASP A 47 -23.01 19.19 -6.14
CA ASP A 47 -22.20 18.73 -7.27
C ASP A 47 -21.22 17.63 -6.82
N GLU A 48 -21.52 16.39 -7.23
CA GLU A 48 -20.72 15.20 -6.91
C GLU A 48 -19.29 15.30 -7.48
N GLY A 49 -19.09 15.94 -8.64
CA GLY A 49 -17.76 16.14 -9.22
C GLY A 49 -16.91 17.09 -8.36
N VAL A 50 -17.53 18.10 -7.75
CA VAL A 50 -16.87 19.01 -6.81
C VAL A 50 -16.51 18.29 -5.52
N LYS A 51 -17.41 17.45 -4.98
CA LYS A 51 -17.12 16.61 -3.80
C LYS A 51 -15.97 15.65 -4.06
N GLN A 52 -15.96 14.96 -5.19
CA GLN A 52 -14.87 14.07 -5.61
C GLN A 52 -13.54 14.82 -5.74
N THR A 53 -13.55 16.01 -6.36
CA THR A 53 -12.35 16.85 -6.48
C THR A 53 -11.82 17.28 -5.11
N ALA A 54 -12.70 17.67 -4.19
CA ALA A 54 -12.31 18.03 -2.82
C ALA A 54 -11.72 16.83 -2.06
N GLN A 55 -12.29 15.63 -2.24
CA GLN A 55 -11.78 14.40 -1.64
C GLN A 55 -10.40 14.04 -2.19
N LEU A 56 -10.18 14.20 -3.50
CA LEU A 56 -8.87 13.98 -4.12
C LEU A 56 -7.82 14.95 -3.56
N ILE A 57 -8.13 16.25 -3.46
CA ILE A 57 -7.22 17.25 -2.86
C ILE A 57 -6.85 16.88 -1.41
N TYR A 58 -7.83 16.45 -0.62
CA TYR A 58 -7.60 15.99 0.74
C TYR A 58 -6.69 14.75 0.78
N GLN A 59 -6.94 13.76 -0.07
CA GLN A 59 -6.14 12.54 -0.17
C GLN A 59 -4.69 12.85 -0.61
N THR A 60 -4.49 13.75 -1.57
CA THR A 60 -3.16 14.23 -1.98
C THR A 60 -2.44 14.92 -0.83
N ALA A 61 -3.10 15.84 -0.13
CA ALA A 61 -2.52 16.53 1.03
C ALA A 61 -2.14 15.56 2.15
N LEU A 62 -2.93 14.50 2.35
CA LEU A 62 -2.66 13.44 3.32
C LEU A 62 -1.36 12.69 2.97
N MET A 63 -1.18 12.36 1.69
CA MET A 63 0.02 11.71 1.16
C MET A 63 1.27 12.56 1.34
N GLU A 64 1.21 13.82 0.92
CA GLU A 64 2.33 14.77 1.00
C GLU A 64 2.75 15.02 2.46
N SER A 65 1.78 15.07 3.36
CA SER A 65 2.02 15.23 4.80
C SER A 65 2.55 13.96 5.48
N GLY A 66 2.69 12.85 4.73
CA GLY A 66 3.26 11.59 5.22
C GLY A 66 2.32 10.75 6.10
N PHE A 67 1.03 11.06 6.13
CA PHE A 67 0.03 10.26 6.83
C PHE A 67 -0.31 8.98 6.05
N SER A 68 -0.66 7.92 6.78
CA SER A 68 -1.15 6.69 6.16
C SER A 68 -2.59 6.88 5.64
N PHE A 69 -2.85 6.34 4.44
CA PHE A 69 -4.21 6.26 3.90
C PHE A 69 -5.03 5.23 4.67
N PRO A 70 -6.32 5.52 4.96
CA PRO A 70 -7.23 4.52 5.51
C PRO A 70 -7.58 3.44 4.48
N ASP A 71 -7.73 3.82 3.22
CA ASP A 71 -8.02 2.92 2.10
C ASP A 71 -7.27 3.37 0.83
N PRO A 72 -6.18 2.68 0.45
CA PRO A 72 -5.43 3.00 -0.77
C PRO A 72 -6.20 2.72 -2.06
N LYS A 73 -7.16 1.78 -2.04
CA LYS A 73 -7.94 1.39 -3.22
C LYS A 73 -8.90 2.50 -3.60
N ASP A 74 -9.55 3.12 -2.61
CA ASP A 74 -10.43 4.28 -2.80
C ASP A 74 -9.70 5.46 -3.47
N PHE A 75 -8.48 5.77 -3.00
CA PHE A 75 -7.66 6.81 -3.61
C PHE A 75 -7.32 6.49 -5.08
N ALA A 76 -6.93 5.25 -5.37
CA ALA A 76 -6.65 4.81 -6.74
C ALA A 76 -7.89 4.94 -7.63
N SER A 77 -9.06 4.52 -7.14
CA SER A 77 -10.34 4.69 -7.85
C SER A 77 -10.63 6.14 -8.21
N HIS A 78 -10.44 7.10 -7.29
CA HIS A 78 -10.63 8.52 -7.59
C HIS A 78 -9.65 9.06 -8.65
N ILE A 79 -8.39 8.60 -8.63
CA ILE A 79 -7.43 8.95 -9.68
C ILE A 79 -7.90 8.41 -11.03
N TYR A 80 -8.29 7.14 -11.09
CA TYR A 80 -8.77 6.54 -12.34
C TYR A 80 -10.01 7.26 -12.88
N SER A 81 -10.99 7.59 -12.03
CA SER A 81 -12.16 8.38 -12.43
C SER A 81 -11.78 9.78 -12.93
N SER A 82 -10.81 10.45 -12.29
CA SER A 82 -10.31 11.74 -12.74
C SER A 82 -9.62 11.64 -14.11
N VAL A 83 -8.84 10.59 -14.35
CA VAL A 83 -8.14 10.36 -15.63
C VAL A 83 -9.15 10.01 -16.73
N GLN A 84 -10.10 9.13 -16.46
CA GLN A 84 -11.19 8.79 -17.39
C GLN A 84 -11.97 10.04 -17.80
N SER A 85 -12.36 10.87 -16.83
CA SER A 85 -13.07 12.13 -17.09
C SER A 85 -12.23 13.09 -17.93
N SER A 86 -10.91 13.19 -17.67
CA SER A 86 -10.01 14.05 -18.45
C SER A 86 -9.85 13.60 -19.90
N GLN A 87 -9.98 12.30 -20.16
CA GLN A 87 -9.87 11.70 -21.49
C GLN A 87 -11.24 11.49 -22.16
N ASN A 88 -12.35 11.91 -21.51
CA ASN A 88 -13.72 11.66 -21.97
C ASN A 88 -14.04 10.17 -22.18
N ILE A 89 -13.45 9.31 -21.36
CA ILE A 89 -13.71 7.86 -21.35
C ILE A 89 -14.95 7.61 -20.49
N SER A 90 -15.84 6.71 -20.94
CA SER A 90 -17.02 6.32 -20.17
C SER A 90 -16.63 5.65 -18.85
N PRO A 91 -17.32 5.92 -17.74
CA PRO A 91 -17.09 5.21 -16.46
C PRO A 91 -17.36 3.70 -16.56
N ASP A 92 -18.17 3.27 -17.54
CA ASP A 92 -18.52 1.87 -17.80
C ASP A 92 -17.63 1.22 -18.87
N ALA A 93 -16.53 1.87 -19.29
CA ALA A 93 -15.61 1.29 -20.25
C ALA A 93 -14.99 0.00 -19.68
N THR A 94 -15.30 -1.12 -20.32
CA THR A 94 -14.77 -2.44 -19.95
C THR A 94 -13.32 -2.56 -20.38
N ILE A 95 -12.51 -3.24 -19.57
CA ILE A 95 -11.16 -3.64 -19.96
C ILE A 95 -11.32 -4.63 -21.10
N GLU A 96 -10.74 -4.34 -22.25
CA GLU A 96 -10.62 -5.31 -23.34
C GLU A 96 -9.73 -6.45 -22.82
N GLU A 97 -10.29 -7.66 -22.74
CA GLU A 97 -9.50 -8.85 -22.39
C GLU A 97 -8.50 -9.07 -23.52
N GLU A 98 -7.20 -9.09 -23.19
CA GLU A 98 -6.17 -9.51 -24.14
C GLU A 98 -6.52 -10.94 -24.55
N GLU A 99 -6.77 -11.17 -25.84
CA GLU A 99 -6.81 -12.51 -26.39
C GLU A 99 -5.46 -13.15 -26.03
N GLU A 100 -5.48 -14.20 -25.20
CA GLU A 100 -4.29 -15.03 -24.97
C GLU A 100 -3.91 -15.61 -26.34
N GLU A 101 -3.02 -14.93 -27.06
CA GLU A 101 -2.33 -15.52 -28.20
C GLU A 101 -1.54 -16.72 -27.63
N ASP A 102 -2.09 -17.90 -27.86
CA ASP A 102 -1.46 -19.20 -27.64
C ASP A 102 -0.12 -19.21 -28.39
N VAL A 103 0.93 -18.77 -27.70
CA VAL A 103 2.31 -18.87 -28.18
C VAL A 103 2.67 -20.35 -28.16
N GLU A 104 2.47 -21.01 -29.30
CA GLU A 104 3.06 -22.33 -29.58
C GLU A 104 4.53 -22.32 -29.13
N GLU A 105 4.85 -23.19 -28.17
CA GLU A 105 6.20 -23.51 -27.75
C GLU A 105 7.00 -24.00 -28.97
N THR A 106 7.83 -23.14 -29.55
CA THR A 106 8.90 -23.58 -30.44
C THR A 106 10.14 -23.84 -29.60
N GLU A 107 10.27 -25.11 -29.19
CA GLU A 107 11.52 -25.68 -28.70
C GLU A 107 12.68 -25.32 -29.65
N THR A 108 13.68 -24.61 -29.15
CA THR A 108 15.02 -24.68 -29.73
C THR A 108 16.04 -24.92 -28.63
N GLU A 109 16.40 -26.19 -28.52
CA GLU A 109 17.61 -26.65 -27.85
C GLU A 109 18.85 -25.92 -28.40
N SER A 110 19.71 -25.41 -27.53
CA SER A 110 21.14 -25.34 -27.83
C SER A 110 21.95 -25.45 -26.55
N GLU A 111 22.44 -26.68 -26.30
CA GLU A 111 23.52 -26.97 -25.38
C GLU A 111 24.80 -26.22 -25.80
N THR A 112 25.46 -25.56 -24.85
CA THR A 112 26.94 -25.50 -24.85
C THR A 112 27.47 -25.75 -23.43
N LYS A 113 27.96 -26.97 -23.22
CA LYS A 113 28.80 -27.38 -22.08
C LYS A 113 30.20 -26.79 -22.23
N THR A 114 30.73 -26.17 -21.17
CA THR A 114 32.13 -26.29 -20.68
C THR A 114 32.10 -25.69 -19.26
N GLY A 115 32.41 -26.34 -18.13
CA GLY A 115 33.16 -27.55 -17.81
C GLY A 115 34.20 -27.22 -16.73
N SER A 116 34.11 -27.90 -15.56
CA SER A 116 35.09 -27.95 -14.43
C SER A 116 34.91 -26.88 -13.34
N SER A 117 34.84 -27.15 -12.02
CA SER A 117 35.30 -28.29 -11.21
C SER A 117 34.54 -28.35 -9.85
N THR A 118 34.02 -29.53 -9.50
CA THR A 118 34.18 -30.29 -8.22
C THR A 118 34.37 -29.47 -6.93
N LEU A 119 33.56 -29.63 -5.88
CA LEU A 119 33.65 -30.74 -4.91
C LEU A 119 32.38 -30.87 -4.03
N LYS A 120 31.86 -32.10 -3.95
CA LYS A 120 31.04 -32.62 -2.84
C LYS A 120 31.93 -32.82 -1.61
N VAL A 121 31.47 -32.42 -0.42
CA VAL A 121 31.74 -33.16 0.82
C VAL A 121 30.46 -33.13 1.66
N GLU A 122 29.86 -34.29 1.84
CA GLU A 122 28.91 -34.60 2.89
C GLU A 122 29.66 -34.73 4.22
N ALA A 123 29.15 -34.14 5.30
CA ALA A 123 29.43 -34.54 6.68
C ALA A 123 28.39 -33.91 7.64
N GLU A 124 27.33 -34.66 7.94
CA GLU A 124 26.68 -34.68 9.27
C GLU A 124 27.51 -35.64 10.17
N PRO A 125 27.47 -35.63 11.53
CA PRO A 125 26.33 -35.25 12.38
C PRO A 125 26.69 -34.57 13.73
N ASP A 126 25.68 -34.47 14.61
CA ASP A 126 25.71 -34.39 16.09
C ASP A 126 25.71 -32.99 16.75
N LYS A 127 24.51 -32.52 17.14
CA LYS A 127 23.99 -32.55 18.53
C LYS A 127 22.79 -31.61 18.65
N ASP A 128 21.66 -32.14 19.12
CA ASP A 128 20.92 -31.55 20.25
C ASP A 128 19.76 -32.49 20.61
N ASP A 129 20.00 -33.29 21.65
CA ASP A 129 19.01 -34.12 22.32
C ASP A 129 17.89 -33.24 22.89
N ALA A 130 16.65 -33.63 22.58
CA ALA A 130 15.46 -33.19 23.26
C ALA A 130 15.19 -34.03 24.51
N ASP A 131 14.58 -33.36 25.50
CA ASP A 131 13.80 -33.90 26.63
C ASP A 131 14.53 -34.60 27.78
N THR A 132 14.45 -34.00 28.98
CA THR A 132 13.47 -34.42 30.03
C THR A 132 13.90 -33.90 31.43
N ASP A 133 13.04 -33.05 32.00
CA ASP A 133 12.52 -33.03 33.38
C ASP A 133 13.45 -33.31 34.59
N SER A 134 13.51 -32.36 35.54
CA SER A 134 13.57 -32.61 37.00
C SER A 134 13.84 -31.32 37.80
N SER A 135 12.75 -30.72 38.29
CA SER A 135 12.53 -30.22 39.67
C SER A 135 13.71 -29.77 40.57
N ASP A 136 13.45 -28.62 41.22
CA ASP A 136 13.75 -28.29 42.63
C ASP A 136 15.20 -28.06 43.08
N LEU A 137 15.50 -26.82 43.52
CA LEU A 137 15.87 -26.45 44.91
C LEU A 137 16.55 -25.07 44.98
N LYS A 138 15.91 -24.15 45.72
CA LYS A 138 16.44 -23.14 46.68
C LYS A 138 17.53 -22.15 46.20
N ASP A 139 17.29 -20.84 46.22
CA ASP A 139 17.19 -19.95 47.40
C ASP A 139 18.50 -19.86 48.21
N GLU A 140 18.93 -18.62 48.48
CA GLU A 140 20.11 -18.15 49.24
C GLU A 140 21.51 -18.23 48.58
N LEU A 141 22.03 -17.10 48.07
CA LEU A 141 22.92 -16.15 48.77
C LEU A 141 23.41 -15.02 47.85
#